data_AF-A0A7C6UKG9-F1
#
_entry.id   AF-A0A7C6UKG9-F1
#
_cell.length_a   1.000
_cell.length_b   1.000
_cell.length_c   1.000
_cell.angle_alpha   90.00
_cell.angle_beta   90.00
_cell.angle_gamma   90.00
#
_symmetry.space_group_name_H-M   'P 1'
#
loop_
_entity.id
_entity.type
_entity.pdbx_description
1 polymer ?
#
loop_
_entity_poly.entity_id
_entity_poly.type
_entity_poly.pdbx_seq_one_letter_code
_entity_poly.pdbx_strand_id
1 'polypeptide(L)'
;MIKSLDFNINLFEDGDKFLDLLKAFIRDYRNSSWPHERERAMFAEELFEKALSTYQEALKVAESKVQGGFQTQDDLKMIQELRQKHSYWENKLKELTNGDKSGCCC
;
A
#
# COMPACT_ATOMS: atom_id res chain seq x y z
N MET A 1 -12.73 -25.32 17.60
CA MET A 1 -11.85 -25.00 16.47
C MET A 1 -12.20 -23.60 16.01
N ILE A 2 -11.43 -22.59 16.40
CA ILE A 2 -11.62 -21.21 15.91
C ILE A 2 -11.10 -21.23 14.47
N LYS A 3 -12.00 -21.32 13.50
CA LYS A 3 -11.66 -21.54 12.08
C LYS A 3 -11.33 -20.27 11.30
N SER A 4 -11.60 -19.09 11.88
CA SER A 4 -11.21 -17.81 11.30
C SER A 4 -10.96 -16.82 12.43
N LEU A 5 -9.79 -16.19 12.39
CA LEU A 5 -9.44 -15.06 13.24
C LEU A 5 -9.04 -13.94 12.27
N ASP A 6 -9.85 -12.89 12.23
CA ASP A 6 -9.63 -11.78 11.32
C ASP A 6 -8.82 -10.68 12.03
N PHE A 7 -7.82 -10.15 11.34
CA PHE A 7 -7.05 -8.98 11.74
C PHE A 7 -7.23 -7.90 10.67
N ASN A 8 -7.55 -6.68 11.10
CA ASN A 8 -7.81 -5.56 10.20
C ASN A 8 -6.83 -4.43 10.49
N ILE A 9 -6.40 -3.73 9.43
CA ILE A 9 -5.54 -2.56 9.51
C ILE A 9 -6.33 -1.36 9.00
N ASN A 10 -6.39 -0.30 9.80
CA ASN A 10 -6.91 0.97 9.32
C ASN A 10 -5.87 1.64 8.43
N LEU A 11 -6.06 1.58 7.11
CA LEU A 11 -5.09 2.17 6.18
C LEU A 11 -4.98 3.70 6.32
N PHE A 12 -6.01 4.39 6.78
CA PHE A 12 -5.92 5.84 6.98
C PHE A 12 -4.96 6.21 8.12
N GLU A 13 -5.06 5.49 9.23
CA GLU A 13 -4.30 5.76 10.47
C GLU A 13 -2.93 5.05 10.49
N ASP A 14 -2.90 3.77 10.11
CA ASP A 14 -1.74 2.89 10.24
C ASP A 14 -1.16 2.43 8.90
N GLY A 15 -1.79 2.82 7.78
CA GLY A 15 -1.39 2.36 6.45
C GLY A 15 0.05 2.70 6.10
N ASP A 16 0.56 3.86 6.53
CA ASP A 16 1.94 4.24 6.25
C ASP A 16 2.94 3.30 6.93
N LYS A 17 2.71 2.95 8.20
CA LYS A 17 3.57 2.00 8.93
C LYS A 17 3.47 0.61 8.33
N PHE A 18 2.25 0.19 8.00
CA PHE A 18 2.02 -1.12 7.38
C PHE A 18 2.74 -1.25 6.04
N LEU A 19 2.60 -0.26 5.16
CA LEU A 19 3.23 -0.25 3.85
C LEU A 19 4.76 -0.10 3.94
N ASP A 20 5.29 0.65 4.90
CA ASP A 20 6.74 0.70 5.13
C ASP A 20 7.30 -0.65 5.58
N LEU A 21 6.57 -1.39 6.44
CA LEU A 21 6.95 -2.75 6.83
C LEU A 21 6.99 -3.66 5.60
N LEU A 22 5.91 -3.70 4.81
CA LEU A 22 5.86 -4.51 3.59
C LEU A 22 6.99 -4.17 2.62
N LYS A 23 7.26 -2.88 2.41
CA LYS A 23 8.38 -2.39 1.60
C LYS A 23 9.72 -2.93 2.09
N ALA A 24 9.97 -2.97 3.40
CA ALA A 24 11.20 -3.54 3.95
C ALA A 24 11.32 -5.03 3.63
N PHE A 25 10.24 -5.81 3.81
CA PHE A 25 10.22 -7.22 3.45
C PHE A 25 10.51 -7.46 1.95
N ILE A 26 9.84 -6.70 1.07
CA ILE A 26 10.06 -6.82 -0.38
C ILE A 26 11.52 -6.51 -0.72
N ARG A 27 12.05 -5.38 -0.25
CA ARG A 27 13.42 -4.96 -0.55
C ARG A 27 14.45 -5.98 -0.08
N ASP A 28 14.30 -6.47 1.16
CA ASP A 28 15.34 -7.27 1.80
C ASP A 28 15.33 -8.73 1.30
N TYR A 29 14.17 -9.26 0.90
CA TYR A 29 14.03 -10.68 0.59
C TYR A 29 13.79 -11.03 -0.90
N ARG A 30 13.47 -10.06 -1.77
CA ARG A 30 13.18 -10.34 -3.20
C ARG A 30 14.30 -11.07 -3.93
N ASN A 31 15.55 -10.74 -3.61
CA ASN A 31 16.75 -11.35 -4.22
C ASN A 31 17.43 -12.37 -3.30
N SER A 32 16.77 -12.83 -2.24
CA SER A 32 17.35 -13.82 -1.34
C SER A 32 17.65 -15.13 -2.07
N SER A 33 18.72 -15.81 -1.66
CA SER A 33 19.03 -17.18 -2.08
C SER A 33 18.05 -18.21 -1.51
N TRP A 34 17.36 -17.89 -0.41
CA TRP A 34 16.45 -18.79 0.29
C TRP A 34 15.02 -18.72 -0.30
N PRO A 35 14.43 -19.85 -0.73
CA PRO A 35 13.10 -19.86 -1.33
C PRO A 35 11.99 -19.26 -0.46
N HIS A 36 11.95 -19.61 0.83
CA HIS A 36 10.93 -19.13 1.76
C HIS A 36 11.02 -17.62 2.02
N GLU A 37 12.18 -16.99 1.84
CA GLU A 37 12.32 -15.53 1.95
C GLU A 37 11.74 -14.84 0.71
N ARG A 38 12.01 -15.39 -0.48
CA ARG A 38 11.37 -14.90 -1.71
C ARG A 38 9.85 -15.05 -1.67
N GLU A 39 9.34 -16.15 -1.11
CA GLU A 39 7.89 -16.34 -0.89
C GLU A 39 7.31 -15.26 0.04
N ARG A 40 8.01 -14.88 1.11
CA ARG A 40 7.59 -13.76 1.97
C ARG A 40 7.60 -12.43 1.23
N ALA A 41 8.57 -12.18 0.35
CA ALA A 41 8.61 -10.98 -0.47
C ALA A 41 7.42 -10.92 -1.44
N MET A 42 7.10 -12.02 -2.13
CA MET A 42 5.93 -12.10 -3.01
C MET A 42 4.64 -11.86 -2.24
N PHE A 43 4.47 -12.49 -1.08
CA PHE A 43 3.29 -12.27 -0.24
C PHE A 43 3.19 -10.82 0.25
N ALA A 44 4.31 -10.20 0.60
CA ALA A 44 4.35 -8.79 0.99
C ALA A 44 3.96 -7.87 -0.17
N GLU A 45 4.41 -8.18 -1.39
CA GLU A 45 4.02 -7.47 -2.62
C GLU A 45 2.51 -7.56 -2.88
N GLU A 46 1.92 -8.76 -2.78
CA GLU A 46 0.47 -8.97 -2.91
C GLU A 46 -0.34 -8.17 -1.88
N LEU A 47 0.11 -8.15 -0.61
CA LEU A 47 -0.53 -7.35 0.44
C LEU A 47 -0.40 -5.84 0.16
N PHE A 48 0.72 -5.42 -0.39
CA PHE A 48 0.97 -4.02 -0.76
C PHE A 48 -0.02 -3.60 -1.85
N GLU A 49 -0.14 -4.38 -2.92
CA GLU A 49 -1.07 -4.14 -4.02
C GLU A 49 -2.52 -4.10 -3.52
N LYS A 50 -2.90 -5.03 -2.64
CA LYS A 50 -4.25 -5.07 -2.06
C LYS A 50 -4.56 -3.83 -1.22
N ALA A 51 -3.58 -3.34 -0.46
CA ALA A 51 -3.74 -2.10 0.32
C ALA A 51 -3.90 -0.88 -0.60
N LEU A 52 -3.13 -0.79 -1.69
CA LEU A 52 -3.28 0.26 -2.71
C LEU A 52 -4.66 0.21 -3.40
N SER A 53 -5.11 -0.99 -3.78
CA SER A 53 -6.44 -1.19 -4.35
C SER A 53 -7.54 -0.73 -3.38
N THR A 54 -7.41 -1.05 -2.08
CA THR A 54 -8.34 -0.61 -1.04
C THR A 54 -8.36 0.92 -0.89
N TYR A 55 -7.19 1.57 -0.94
CA TYR A 55 -7.10 3.03 -0.99
C TYR A 55 -7.86 3.63 -2.18
N GLN A 56 -7.68 3.04 -3.37
CA GLN A 56 -8.33 3.50 -4.59
C GLN A 56 -9.87 3.35 -4.51
N GLU A 57 -10.36 2.26 -3.93
CA GLU A 57 -11.79 2.06 -3.69
C GLU A 57 -12.34 3.09 -2.70
N ALA A 58 -11.64 3.33 -1.59
CA ALA A 58 -12.03 4.34 -0.61
C ALA A 58 -12.10 5.75 -1.25
N LEU A 59 -11.13 6.10 -2.10
CA LEU A 59 -11.12 7.34 -2.86
C LEU A 59 -12.33 7.47 -3.79
N LYS A 60 -12.66 6.42 -4.57
CA LYS A 60 -13.84 6.43 -5.44
C LYS A 60 -15.13 6.64 -4.66
N VAL A 61 -15.29 5.97 -3.52
CA VAL A 61 -16.45 6.12 -2.65
C VAL A 61 -16.53 7.55 -2.12
N ALA A 62 -15.43 8.09 -1.61
CA ALA A 62 -15.39 9.46 -1.09
C ALA A 62 -15.71 10.50 -2.18
N GLU A 63 -15.12 10.36 -3.37
CA GLU A 63 -15.37 11.24 -4.52
C GLU A 63 -16.83 11.21 -4.98
N SER A 64 -17.48 10.03 -4.98
CA SER A 64 -18.91 9.93 -5.32
C SER A 64 -19.80 10.68 -4.31
N LYS A 65 -19.46 10.66 -3.02
CA LYS A 65 -20.19 11.37 -1.96
C LYS A 65 -20.06 12.88 -2.10
N VAL A 66 -18.86 13.33 -2.45
CA VAL A 66 -18.54 14.73 -2.79
C VAL A 66 -19.41 15.23 -3.95
N GLN A 67 -19.51 14.46 -5.02
CA GLN A 67 -20.35 14.81 -6.18
C GLN A 67 -21.84 14.84 -5.85
N GLY A 68 -22.29 14.07 -4.85
CA GLY A 68 -23.65 14.04 -4.33
C GLY A 68 -24.05 15.24 -3.45
N GLY A 69 -23.14 16.19 -3.19
CA GLY A 69 -23.45 17.48 -2.57
C GLY A 69 -23.42 17.54 -1.03
N PHE A 70 -23.08 16.45 -0.34
CA PHE A 70 -22.89 16.41 1.11
C PHE A 70 -21.40 16.36 1.46
N GLN A 71 -20.71 17.50 1.41
CA GLN A 71 -19.30 17.57 1.79
C GLN A 71 -18.95 18.84 2.57
N THR A 72 -18.06 18.65 3.53
CA THR A 72 -17.37 19.70 4.27
C THR A 72 -16.00 19.98 3.64
N GLN A 73 -15.36 21.07 4.06
CA GLN A 73 -13.96 21.35 3.68
C GLN A 73 -13.00 20.27 4.21
N ASP A 74 -13.33 19.67 5.36
CA ASP A 74 -12.52 18.60 5.96
C ASP A 74 -12.59 17.31 5.12
N ASP A 75 -13.75 16.99 4.54
CA ASP A 75 -13.90 15.84 3.62
C ASP A 75 -13.00 15.99 2.39
N LEU A 76 -12.98 17.18 1.79
CA LEU A 76 -12.12 17.49 0.64
C LEU A 76 -10.64 17.36 0.99
N LYS A 77 -10.24 17.86 2.16
CA LYS A 77 -8.87 17.76 2.65
C LYS A 77 -8.46 16.29 2.87
N MET A 78 -9.33 15.51 3.49
CA MET A 78 -9.08 14.08 3.73
C MET A 78 -8.92 13.29 2.42
N ILE A 79 -9.73 13.59 1.40
CA ILE A 79 -9.60 12.99 0.07
C ILE A 79 -8.26 13.35 -0.56
N GLN A 80 -7.83 14.61 -0.45
CA GLN A 80 -6.54 15.04 -0.98
C GLN A 80 -5.37 14.33 -0.29
N GLU A 81 -5.42 14.21 1.04
CA GLU A 81 -4.42 13.47 1.82
C GLU A 81 -4.36 11.99 1.41
N LEU A 82 -5.52 11.34 1.26
CA LEU A 82 -5.62 9.96 0.79
C LEU A 82 -5.03 9.79 -0.62
N ARG A 83 -5.30 10.71 -1.55
CA ARG A 83 -4.73 10.67 -2.91
C ARG A 83 -3.20 10.79 -2.89
N GLN A 84 -2.67 11.69 -2.06
CA GLN A 84 -1.24 11.87 -1.92
C GLN A 84 -0.57 10.62 -1.35
N LYS A 85 -1.15 10.03 -0.29
CA LYS A 85 -0.67 8.76 0.27
C LYS A 85 -0.70 7.63 -0.75
N HIS A 86 -1.83 7.44 -1.44
CA HIS A 86 -1.96 6.42 -2.47
C HIS A 86 -0.91 6.59 -3.57
N SER A 87 -0.76 7.80 -4.12
CA SER A 87 0.23 8.07 -5.18
C SER A 87 1.67 7.86 -4.73
N TYR A 88 2.02 8.29 -3.52
CA TYR A 88 3.34 8.05 -2.94
C TYR A 88 3.65 6.56 -2.87
N TRP A 89 2.74 5.77 -2.33
CA TRP A 89 2.94 4.34 -2.14
C TRP A 89 2.89 3.54 -3.44
N GLU A 90 2.06 3.94 -4.40
CA GLU A 90 2.05 3.35 -5.73
C GLU A 90 3.40 3.54 -6.44
N ASN A 91 3.98 4.73 -6.34
CA ASN A 91 5.31 4.99 -6.90
C ASN A 91 6.39 4.17 -6.19
N LYS A 92 6.32 4.06 -4.85
CA LYS A 92 7.25 3.24 -4.07
C LYS A 92 7.19 1.76 -4.46
N LEU A 93 6.00 1.22 -4.68
CA LEU A 93 5.87 -0.16 -5.15
C LEU A 93 6.49 -0.32 -6.55
N LYS A 94 6.23 0.62 -7.47
CA LYS A 94 6.84 0.62 -8.81
C LYS A 94 8.38 0.67 -8.76
N GLU A 95 8.97 1.45 -7.86
CA GLU A 95 10.42 1.49 -7.65
C GLU A 95 10.94 0.11 -7.20
N LEU A 96 10.25 -0.52 -6.23
CA LEU A 96 10.63 -1.84 -5.71
C LEU A 96 10.52 -2.95 -6.76
N THR A 97 9.52 -2.89 -7.65
CA THR A 97 9.21 -3.96 -8.61
C THR A 97 9.93 -3.82 -9.94
N ASN A 98 10.11 -2.59 -10.45
CA ASN A 98 10.78 -2.36 -11.74
C ASN A 98 12.32 -2.38 -11.66
N GLY A 99 12.87 -2.47 -10.45
CA GLY A 99 14.30 -2.56 -10.22
C GLY A 99 14.99 -1.21 -10.42
N ASP A 100 15.70 -0.74 -9.40
CA ASP A 100 16.72 0.28 -9.57
C ASP A 100 17.74 -0.21 -10.61
N LYS A 101 17.63 0.27 -11.85
CA LYS A 101 18.77 0.39 -12.78
C LYS A 101 19.63 1.61 -12.43
N SER A 102 19.73 1.92 -11.14
CA SER A 102 20.44 3.08 -10.58
C SER A 102 21.24 2.63 -9.35
N GLY A 103 22.12 1.65 -9.51
CA GLY A 103 22.94 1.20 -8.37
C GLY A 103 23.76 -0.06 -8.57
N CYS A 104 24.42 -0.22 -9.72
CA CYS A 104 25.57 -1.13 -9.81
C CYS A 104 26.70 -0.42 -10.55
N CYS A 105 27.37 0.47 -9.84
CA CYS A 105 28.76 0.81 -10.11
C CYS A 105 29.61 0.00 -9.14
N CYS A 106 30.01 -1.19 -9.57
CA CYS A 106 31.16 -1.93 -9.07
C CYS A 106 31.98 -2.37 -10.28
#